data_AF-A0A816SBW5-F1
#
_entry.id   AF-A0A816SBW5-F1
#
_cell.length_a   1.000
_cell.length_b   1.000
_cell.length_c   1.000
_cell.angle_alpha   90.00
_cell.angle_beta   90.00
_cell.angle_gamma   90.00
#
_symmetry.space_group_name_H-M   'P 1'
#
loop_
_entity.id
_entity.type
_entity.pdbx_description
1 polymer ?
#
loop_
_entity_poly.entity_id
_entity_poly.type
_entity_poly.pdbx_seq_one_letter_code
_entity_poly.pdbx_strand_id
1 'polypeptide(L)'
;MGAHMQEWQTSVNNRPVIIRRAVENLTYVIQTEKIPELTDKALSKVRKEIDEAINTYVEMNTVRGCMNRNSPSFNWVANLDDSACAPAEQTIQFGGFIRTCSEDARMPQKRSGLRTQNYYTNSYQCKPNFIMHLLHTTAQYESISTEHCWKCGFLWLQKCCDTTYIGQGRRDLNLDGCSRNISQQLTASGTIDIRSSYVFGGSFTTVKVNPVTNAYNCPLGLIQAYDIDGIKVCLSERITSSPDTLPRYGGMYSCERANIATGSHTKTCPAGYSAYVMGSVNGNCLLEVCLKFEKLDE
;
A
#
# COMPACT_ATOMS: atom_id res chain seq x y z
N MET A 1 -9.76 39.55 -31.49
CA MET A 1 -9.96 40.88 -30.86
C MET A 1 -9.74 40.70 -29.38
N GLY A 2 -8.68 41.28 -28.83
CA GLY A 2 -8.44 41.27 -27.39
C GLY A 2 -9.36 42.27 -26.70
N ALA A 3 -10.07 41.83 -25.66
CA ALA A 3 -10.89 42.73 -24.86
C ALA A 3 -10.01 43.81 -24.22
N HIS A 4 -10.48 45.05 -24.21
CA HIS A 4 -9.75 46.15 -23.60
C HIS A 4 -9.75 45.95 -22.07
N MET A 5 -8.65 46.28 -21.37
CA MET A 5 -8.51 46.05 -19.92
C MET A 5 -9.69 46.63 -19.11
N GLN A 6 -10.25 47.75 -19.54
CA GLN A 6 -11.39 48.40 -18.89
C GLN A 6 -12.71 47.62 -19.08
N GLU A 7 -12.91 46.96 -20.22
CA GLU A 7 -14.06 46.08 -20.45
C GLU A 7 -13.96 44.84 -19.54
N TRP A 8 -12.76 44.27 -19.39
CA TRP A 8 -12.51 43.18 -18.46
C TRP A 8 -12.75 43.59 -17.00
N GLN A 9 -12.23 44.73 -16.56
CA GLN A 9 -12.44 45.25 -15.20
C GLN A 9 -13.94 45.46 -14.89
N THR A 10 -14.69 45.99 -15.85
CA THR A 10 -16.14 46.18 -15.70
C THR A 10 -16.87 44.83 -15.58
N SER A 11 -16.41 43.80 -16.29
CA SER A 11 -16.98 42.46 -16.21
C SER A 11 -16.75 41.76 -14.86
N VAL A 12 -15.60 42.02 -14.20
CA VAL A 12 -15.26 41.43 -12.88
C VAL A 12 -16.21 41.93 -11.79
N ASN A 13 -16.59 43.21 -11.81
CA ASN A 13 -17.54 43.78 -10.84
C ASN A 13 -18.92 43.12 -10.91
N ASN A 14 -19.32 42.69 -12.11
CA ASN A 14 -20.62 42.05 -12.34
C ASN A 14 -20.58 40.53 -12.12
N ARG A 15 -19.39 39.93 -11.94
CA ARG A 15 -19.18 38.49 -11.76
C ARG A 15 -18.05 38.23 -10.75
N PRO A 16 -18.24 38.60 -9.47
CA PRO A 16 -17.23 38.36 -8.46
C PRO A 16 -16.99 36.86 -8.30
N VAL A 17 -15.72 36.47 -8.25
CA VAL A 17 -15.28 35.10 -7.97
C VAL A 17 -14.34 35.11 -6.78
N ILE A 18 -14.31 34.00 -6.04
CA ILE A 18 -13.37 33.84 -4.93
C ILE A 18 -11.97 33.67 -5.52
N ILE A 19 -11.12 34.69 -5.37
CA ILE A 19 -9.73 34.67 -5.84
C ILE A 19 -8.76 34.05 -4.82
N ARG A 20 -9.14 34.01 -3.54
CA ARG A 20 -8.33 33.44 -2.46
C ARG A 20 -9.22 32.85 -1.37
N ARG A 21 -8.81 31.70 -0.85
CA ARG A 21 -9.36 31.10 0.37
C ARG A 21 -8.24 31.00 1.40
N ALA A 22 -8.54 31.31 2.65
CA ALA A 22 -7.75 30.88 3.79
C ALA A 22 -8.53 29.73 4.42
N VAL A 23 -7.91 28.56 4.51
CA VAL A 23 -8.56 27.33 4.98
C VAL A 23 -7.84 26.89 6.24
N GLU A 24 -8.57 26.78 7.34
CA GLU A 24 -8.08 26.16 8.57
C GLU A 24 -8.20 24.64 8.47
N ASN A 25 -7.50 23.89 9.33
CA ASN A 25 -7.64 22.43 9.38
C ASN A 25 -9.13 22.09 9.59
N LEU A 26 -9.64 21.06 8.89
CA LEU A 26 -10.99 20.55 9.06
C LEU A 26 -11.34 20.27 10.52
N THR A 27 -10.38 19.88 11.35
CA THR A 27 -10.59 19.63 12.78
C THR A 27 -10.87 20.89 13.59
N TYR A 28 -10.65 22.09 13.03
CA TYR A 28 -10.95 23.36 13.69
C TYR A 28 -12.44 23.51 14.04
N VAL A 29 -13.36 22.99 13.24
CA VAL A 29 -14.81 23.12 13.55
C VAL A 29 -15.28 22.17 14.65
N ILE A 30 -14.44 21.23 15.07
CA ILE A 30 -14.76 20.19 16.04
C ILE A 30 -14.40 20.70 17.43
N GLN A 31 -15.12 21.69 17.94
CA GLN A 31 -14.83 22.32 19.23
C GLN A 31 -16.02 22.20 20.19
N THR A 32 -15.75 22.26 21.49
CA THR A 32 -16.79 22.13 22.53
C THR A 32 -17.84 23.24 22.40
N GLU A 33 -17.42 24.42 21.95
CA GLU A 33 -18.30 25.57 21.68
C GLU A 33 -19.24 25.32 20.48
N LYS A 34 -18.89 24.40 19.58
CA LYS A 34 -19.67 24.06 18.37
C LYS A 34 -20.47 22.78 18.52
N ILE A 35 -20.06 21.87 19.40
CA ILE A 35 -20.68 20.57 19.67
C ILE A 35 -20.81 20.39 21.20
N PRO A 36 -21.70 21.16 21.84
CA PRO A 36 -21.79 21.20 23.30
C PRO A 36 -22.33 19.90 23.92
N GLU A 37 -22.93 19.02 23.13
CA GLU A 37 -23.46 17.73 23.59
C GLU A 37 -22.36 16.71 23.90
N LEU A 38 -21.13 16.94 23.44
CA LEU A 38 -20.01 16.05 23.61
C LEU A 38 -18.95 16.64 24.55
N THR A 39 -18.34 15.75 25.35
CA THR A 39 -17.18 16.13 26.17
C THR A 39 -15.96 16.43 25.29
N ASP A 40 -15.08 17.33 25.74
CA ASP A 40 -13.83 17.62 25.01
C ASP A 40 -12.97 16.35 24.81
N LYS A 41 -13.02 15.39 25.74
CA LYS A 41 -12.35 14.08 25.57
C LYS A 41 -12.90 13.28 24.39
N ALA A 42 -14.22 13.31 24.17
CA ALA A 42 -14.83 12.66 23.01
C ALA A 42 -14.45 13.41 21.71
N LEU A 43 -14.54 14.74 21.73
CA LEU A 43 -14.16 15.57 20.58
C LEU A 43 -12.69 15.44 20.20
N SER A 44 -11.78 15.37 21.18
CA SER A 44 -10.36 15.14 20.96
C SER A 44 -10.09 13.82 20.23
N LYS A 45 -10.82 12.75 20.57
CA LYS A 45 -10.74 11.49 19.81
C LYS A 45 -11.20 11.67 18.37
N VAL A 46 -12.33 12.35 18.15
CA VAL A 46 -12.85 12.61 16.81
C VAL A 46 -11.86 13.43 15.97
N ARG A 47 -11.28 14.50 16.54
CA ARG A 47 -10.22 15.29 15.88
C ARG A 47 -9.06 14.41 15.47
N LYS A 48 -8.56 13.58 16.39
CA LYS A 48 -7.44 12.68 16.13
C LYS A 48 -7.72 11.73 14.96
N GLU A 49 -8.87 11.06 14.94
CA GLU A 49 -9.23 10.13 13.87
C GLU A 49 -9.34 10.85 12.51
N ILE A 50 -9.86 12.07 12.49
CA ILE A 50 -9.94 12.88 11.26
C ILE A 50 -8.57 13.34 10.80
N ASP A 51 -7.71 13.81 11.70
CA ASP A 51 -6.33 14.19 11.37
C ASP A 51 -5.55 12.99 10.82
N GLU A 52 -5.71 11.79 11.41
CA GLU A 52 -5.11 10.55 10.91
C GLU A 52 -5.61 10.18 9.50
N ALA A 53 -6.91 10.33 9.24
CA ALA A 53 -7.48 10.12 7.91
C ALA A 53 -6.96 11.14 6.88
N ILE A 54 -6.85 12.42 7.25
CA ILE A 54 -6.29 13.49 6.41
C ILE A 54 -4.83 13.18 6.09
N ASN A 55 -4.02 12.83 7.09
CA ASN A 55 -2.61 12.49 6.90
C ASN A 55 -2.46 11.28 5.99
N THR A 56 -3.31 10.26 6.15
CA THR A 56 -3.31 9.08 5.28
C THR A 56 -3.64 9.46 3.84
N TYR A 57 -4.63 10.33 3.61
CA TYR A 57 -4.92 10.86 2.27
C TYR A 57 -3.72 11.59 1.67
N VAL A 58 -3.06 12.47 2.44
CA VAL A 58 -1.88 13.22 1.96
C VAL A 58 -0.74 12.27 1.62
N GLU A 59 -0.41 11.32 2.51
CA GLU A 59 0.66 10.34 2.27
C GLU A 59 0.36 9.43 1.08
N MET A 60 -0.89 8.97 0.91
CA MET A 60 -1.28 8.16 -0.26
C MET A 60 -1.11 8.90 -1.60
N ASN A 61 -1.18 10.24 -1.59
CA ASN A 61 -1.02 11.10 -2.78
C ASN A 61 0.36 11.77 -2.86
N THR A 62 1.24 11.51 -1.89
CA THR A 62 2.62 11.97 -1.92
C THR A 62 3.45 11.01 -2.76
N VAL A 63 4.13 11.53 -3.77
CA VAL A 63 5.09 10.82 -4.59
C VAL A 63 6.46 11.40 -4.30
N ARG A 64 7.25 10.65 -3.54
CA ARG A 64 8.59 11.04 -3.09
C ARG A 64 9.60 10.70 -4.19
N GLY A 65 10.45 11.65 -4.55
CA GLY A 65 11.48 11.40 -5.54
C GLY A 65 12.33 12.62 -5.84
N CYS A 66 13.44 12.42 -6.54
CA CYS A 66 14.32 13.50 -6.95
C CYS A 66 13.61 14.48 -7.89
N MET A 67 13.51 15.75 -7.48
CA MET A 67 12.91 16.81 -8.30
C MET A 67 13.95 17.60 -9.13
N ASN A 68 15.23 17.26 -9.03
CA ASN A 68 16.29 17.88 -9.83
C ASN A 68 16.29 17.35 -11.28
N ARG A 69 15.83 18.18 -12.23
CA ARG A 69 15.75 17.84 -13.67
C ARG A 69 17.08 17.39 -14.30
N ASN A 70 18.22 17.81 -13.74
CA ASN A 70 19.54 17.46 -14.25
C ASN A 70 20.06 16.12 -13.67
N SER A 71 19.35 15.52 -12.72
CA SER A 71 19.74 14.24 -12.14
C SER A 71 19.37 13.06 -13.07
N PRO A 72 20.20 12.01 -13.16
CA PRO A 72 19.86 10.76 -13.82
C PRO A 72 18.73 9.97 -13.12
N SER A 73 18.31 10.41 -11.95
CA SER A 73 17.22 9.83 -11.14
C SER A 73 16.05 10.79 -11.00
N PHE A 74 15.97 11.83 -11.84
CA PHE A 74 14.85 12.76 -11.87
C PHE A 74 13.52 12.00 -12.02
N ASN A 75 12.59 12.29 -11.13
CA ASN A 75 11.25 11.74 -11.15
C ASN A 75 10.24 12.84 -11.50
N TRP A 76 9.72 12.79 -12.72
CA TRP A 76 8.82 13.82 -13.24
C TRP A 76 7.43 13.84 -12.58
N VAL A 77 7.02 12.75 -11.92
CA VAL A 77 5.77 12.68 -11.15
C VAL A 77 5.96 13.00 -9.67
N ALA A 78 7.21 13.18 -9.19
CA ALA A 78 7.46 13.50 -7.79
C ALA A 78 6.89 14.88 -7.43
N ASN A 79 6.13 14.93 -6.34
CA ASN A 79 5.59 16.16 -5.76
C ASN A 79 6.22 16.52 -4.41
N LEU A 80 7.17 15.70 -3.94
CA LEU A 80 7.97 15.93 -2.74
C LEU A 80 9.40 15.46 -2.96
N ASP A 81 10.37 16.37 -2.83
CA ASP A 81 11.79 16.06 -2.99
C ASP A 81 12.29 15.21 -1.82
N ASP A 82 12.89 14.06 -2.13
CA ASP A 82 13.48 13.13 -1.16
C ASP A 82 15.01 13.12 -1.18
N SER A 83 15.63 14.01 -1.98
CA SER A 83 17.08 14.08 -2.17
C SER A 83 17.71 12.79 -2.73
N ALA A 84 16.93 11.82 -3.22
CA ALA A 84 17.43 10.56 -3.80
C ALA A 84 17.92 10.72 -5.26
N CYS A 85 18.62 11.83 -5.54
CA CYS A 85 19.08 12.21 -6.87
C CYS A 85 20.35 11.49 -7.35
N ALA A 86 20.94 10.63 -6.52
CA ALA A 86 22.05 9.78 -6.92
C ALA A 86 21.59 8.69 -7.91
N PRO A 87 22.43 8.23 -8.85
CA PRO A 87 22.08 7.17 -9.79
C PRO A 87 21.83 5.82 -9.09
N ALA A 88 20.92 5.02 -9.65
CA ALA A 88 20.64 3.66 -9.16
C ALA A 88 21.72 2.66 -9.59
N GLU A 89 22.57 2.25 -8.64
CA GLU A 89 23.71 1.35 -8.90
C GLU A 89 23.34 -0.13 -8.99
N GLN A 90 22.26 -0.57 -8.32
CA GLN A 90 21.93 -1.99 -8.21
C GLN A 90 20.52 -2.29 -8.70
N THR A 91 20.37 -3.38 -9.47
CA THR A 91 19.05 -3.95 -9.81
C THR A 91 18.68 -4.99 -8.78
N ILE A 92 17.56 -4.76 -8.10
CA ILE A 92 17.04 -5.65 -7.07
C ILE A 92 15.94 -6.50 -7.68
N GLN A 93 15.92 -7.79 -7.32
CA GLN A 93 14.90 -8.71 -7.78
C GLN A 93 13.75 -8.82 -6.77
N PHE A 94 12.52 -8.75 -7.27
CA PHE A 94 11.33 -9.01 -6.48
C PHE A 94 11.07 -10.52 -6.36
N GLY A 95 10.83 -10.99 -5.13
CA GLY A 95 10.66 -12.42 -4.84
C GLY A 95 9.22 -12.88 -4.61
N GLY A 96 8.23 -11.98 -4.64
CA GLY A 96 6.84 -12.29 -4.31
C GLY A 96 6.45 -11.98 -2.87
N PHE A 97 5.15 -12.07 -2.61
CA PHE A 97 4.54 -11.99 -1.28
C PHE A 97 4.10 -13.36 -0.77
N ILE A 98 4.08 -13.50 0.55
CA ILE A 98 3.52 -14.64 1.27
C ILE A 98 2.67 -14.07 2.42
N ARG A 99 1.49 -14.64 2.66
CA ARG A 99 0.68 -14.31 3.84
C ARG A 99 0.34 -15.59 4.60
N THR A 100 0.78 -15.65 5.85
CA THR A 100 0.48 -16.75 6.77
C THR A 100 -0.52 -16.33 7.83
N CYS A 101 -1.17 -17.30 8.45
CA CYS A 101 -2.22 -17.06 9.44
C CYS A 101 -2.06 -18.04 10.61
N SER A 102 -1.89 -17.48 11.82
CA SER A 102 -1.91 -18.18 13.10
C SER A 102 -3.15 -17.81 13.89
N GLU A 103 -3.86 -18.80 14.41
CA GLU A 103 -5.16 -18.64 15.06
C GLU A 103 -5.16 -19.33 16.42
N ASP A 104 -5.85 -18.74 17.40
CA ASP A 104 -6.18 -19.45 18.62
C ASP A 104 -6.97 -20.74 18.32
N ALA A 105 -6.69 -21.81 19.07
CA ALA A 105 -7.36 -23.11 18.89
C ALA A 105 -8.91 -23.04 19.02
N ARG A 106 -9.43 -21.98 19.64
CA ARG A 106 -10.85 -21.73 19.87
C ARG A 106 -11.55 -21.08 18.66
N MET A 107 -10.79 -20.56 17.68
CA MET A 107 -11.37 -19.94 16.49
C MET A 107 -11.89 -21.00 15.51
N PRO A 108 -13.06 -20.78 14.89
CA PRO A 108 -13.50 -21.60 13.78
C PRO A 108 -12.48 -21.48 12.64
N GLN A 109 -12.00 -22.62 12.12
CA GLN A 109 -10.94 -22.68 11.12
C GLN A 109 -11.41 -22.14 9.77
N LYS A 110 -11.48 -20.83 9.62
CA LYS A 110 -11.84 -20.16 8.36
C LYS A 110 -10.55 -19.85 7.58
N ARG A 111 -9.93 -20.90 7.04
CA ARG A 111 -8.61 -20.81 6.40
C ARG A 111 -8.64 -20.24 4.97
N SER A 112 -9.79 -20.26 4.31
CA SER A 112 -9.92 -19.82 2.91
C SER A 112 -9.93 -18.29 2.80
N GLY A 113 -9.09 -17.75 1.92
CA GLY A 113 -9.02 -16.31 1.61
C GLY A 113 -8.09 -15.47 2.49
N LEU A 114 -7.64 -15.98 3.64
CA LEU A 114 -6.74 -15.25 4.56
C LEU A 114 -5.24 -15.54 4.33
N ARG A 115 -4.93 -16.60 3.59
CA ARG A 115 -3.56 -17.00 3.31
C ARG A 115 -3.22 -16.74 1.85
N THR A 116 -1.98 -16.35 1.60
CA THR A 116 -1.46 -16.07 0.26
C THR A 116 -0.18 -16.85 0.08
N GLN A 117 -0.14 -17.73 -0.91
CA GLN A 117 1.07 -18.44 -1.28
C GLN A 117 1.93 -17.57 -2.20
N ASN A 118 3.24 -17.80 -2.19
CA ASN A 118 4.12 -17.18 -3.16
C ASN A 118 3.71 -17.63 -4.57
N TYR A 119 3.57 -16.66 -5.48
CA TYR A 119 3.06 -16.92 -6.83
C TYR A 119 3.95 -17.89 -7.61
N TYR A 120 5.28 -17.90 -7.36
CA TYR A 120 6.22 -18.81 -8.03
C TYR A 120 6.22 -20.22 -7.45
N THR A 121 6.40 -20.31 -6.14
CA THR A 121 6.60 -21.62 -5.50
C THR A 121 5.27 -22.33 -5.25
N ASN A 122 4.15 -21.63 -5.41
CA ASN A 122 2.82 -22.08 -5.03
C ASN A 122 2.80 -22.64 -3.59
N SER A 123 3.59 -22.02 -2.72
CA SER A 123 3.84 -22.47 -1.35
C SER A 123 4.04 -21.27 -0.41
N TYR A 124 4.13 -21.54 0.90
CA TYR A 124 4.45 -20.52 1.92
C TYR A 124 5.96 -20.34 2.12
N GLN A 125 6.73 -20.45 1.04
CA GLN A 125 8.19 -20.34 1.03
C GLN A 125 8.65 -19.46 -0.12
N CYS A 126 9.69 -18.67 0.12
CA CYS A 126 10.37 -17.94 -0.96
C CYS A 126 11.07 -18.92 -1.90
N LYS A 127 11.35 -18.45 -3.12
CA LYS A 127 12.18 -19.18 -4.09
C LYS A 127 13.59 -19.43 -3.52
N PRO A 128 14.31 -20.50 -3.92
CA PRO A 128 15.73 -20.64 -3.58
C PRO A 128 16.54 -19.36 -3.84
N ASN A 129 17.45 -19.02 -2.93
CA ASN A 129 18.25 -17.78 -2.90
C ASN A 129 17.47 -16.49 -2.60
N PHE A 130 16.20 -16.59 -2.19
CA PHE A 130 15.44 -15.48 -1.61
C PHE A 130 15.23 -15.70 -0.12
N ILE A 131 15.23 -14.60 0.63
CA ILE A 131 14.97 -14.56 2.07
C ILE A 131 13.57 -13.97 2.28
N MET A 132 12.86 -14.53 3.26
CA MET A 132 11.56 -14.05 3.70
C MET A 132 11.73 -12.93 4.74
N HIS A 133 11.06 -11.81 4.54
CA HIS A 133 11.08 -10.66 5.43
C HIS A 133 9.66 -10.27 5.84
N LEU A 134 9.40 -10.26 7.15
CA LEU A 134 8.14 -9.79 7.70
C LEU A 134 7.96 -8.29 7.39
N LEU A 135 6.86 -7.95 6.72
CA LEU A 135 6.48 -6.58 6.39
C LEU A 135 5.46 -6.03 7.39
N HIS A 136 4.49 -6.82 7.82
CA HIS A 136 3.50 -6.39 8.80
C HIS A 136 2.78 -7.58 9.44
N THR A 137 2.32 -7.41 10.68
CA THR A 137 1.45 -8.36 11.37
C THR A 137 0.14 -7.69 11.72
N THR A 138 -0.97 -8.23 11.19
CA THR A 138 -2.32 -7.76 11.49
C THR A 138 -2.99 -8.68 12.51
N ALA A 139 -3.33 -8.13 13.68
CA ALA A 139 -4.12 -8.81 14.69
C ALA A 139 -5.62 -8.60 14.43
N GLN A 140 -6.36 -9.69 14.28
CA GLN A 140 -7.82 -9.70 14.15
C GLN A 140 -8.44 -10.37 15.37
N TYR A 141 -9.53 -9.78 15.85
CA TYR A 141 -10.28 -10.29 16.99
C TYR A 141 -11.70 -10.63 16.55
N GLU A 142 -12.17 -11.82 16.92
CA GLU A 142 -13.52 -12.28 16.62
C GLU A 142 -14.19 -12.74 17.90
N SER A 143 -15.45 -12.34 18.11
CA SER A 143 -16.26 -12.83 19.21
C SER A 143 -16.65 -14.28 18.92
N ILE A 144 -16.28 -15.18 19.83
CA ILE A 144 -16.65 -16.58 19.76
C ILE A 144 -17.92 -16.75 20.61
N SER A 145 -18.98 -17.17 19.94
CA SER A 145 -20.25 -17.51 20.57
C SER A 145 -20.66 -18.94 20.23
N THR A 146 -21.29 -19.62 21.18
CA THR A 146 -21.94 -20.92 20.92
C THR A 146 -23.43 -20.71 20.83
N GLU A 147 -24.05 -21.39 19.88
CA GLU A 147 -25.50 -21.51 19.81
C GLU A 147 -25.92 -22.72 20.65
N HIS A 148 -26.88 -22.53 21.54
CA HIS A 148 -27.53 -23.61 22.27
C HIS A 148 -29.00 -23.67 21.85
N CYS A 149 -29.42 -24.80 21.28
CA CYS A 149 -30.79 -24.97 20.81
C CYS A 149 -31.52 -26.08 21.55
N TRP A 150 -32.80 -25.86 21.84
CA TRP A 150 -33.70 -26.83 22.44
C TRP A 150 -35.09 -26.78 21.81
N LYS A 151 -35.89 -27.82 22.02
CA LYS A 151 -37.29 -27.81 21.61
C LYS A 151 -38.13 -27.01 22.61
N CYS A 152 -38.99 -26.13 22.12
CA CYS A 152 -39.79 -25.20 22.91
C CYS A 152 -41.21 -25.06 22.33
N GLY A 153 -42.07 -24.30 23.01
CA GLY A 153 -43.45 -24.06 22.59
C GLY A 153 -44.43 -25.20 22.91
N PHE A 154 -45.70 -25.01 22.52
CA PHE A 154 -46.77 -26.00 22.74
C PHE A 154 -46.45 -27.30 21.96
N LEU A 155 -46.46 -28.43 22.66
CA LEU A 155 -46.04 -29.75 22.14
C LEU A 155 -44.59 -29.85 21.63
N TRP A 156 -43.71 -28.91 22.03
CA TRP A 156 -42.29 -28.91 21.64
C TRP A 156 -42.04 -28.86 20.12
N LEU A 157 -42.99 -28.28 19.37
CA LEU A 157 -42.95 -28.19 17.92
C LEU A 157 -42.04 -27.08 17.40
N GLN A 158 -41.59 -26.17 18.26
CA GLN A 158 -40.67 -25.09 17.87
C GLN A 158 -39.24 -25.41 18.31
N LYS A 159 -38.26 -24.89 17.56
CA LYS A 159 -36.85 -24.91 17.93
C LYS A 159 -36.46 -23.51 18.38
N CYS A 160 -36.14 -23.37 19.66
CA CYS A 160 -35.58 -22.15 20.21
C CYS A 160 -34.05 -22.30 20.24
N CYS A 161 -33.34 -21.22 19.98
CA CYS A 161 -31.89 -21.16 20.06
C CYS A 161 -31.49 -19.88 20.77
N ASP A 162 -30.55 -19.99 21.71
CA ASP A 162 -29.88 -18.83 22.31
C ASP A 162 -28.41 -18.84 21.95
N THR A 163 -27.82 -17.66 21.81
CA THR A 163 -26.41 -17.48 21.49
C THR A 163 -25.67 -16.97 22.72
N THR A 164 -24.73 -17.76 23.23
CA THR A 164 -23.95 -17.42 24.42
C THR A 164 -22.54 -17.00 24.01
N TYR A 165 -22.09 -15.83 24.46
CA TYR A 165 -20.70 -15.40 24.30
C TYR A 165 -19.76 -16.23 25.17
N ILE A 166 -18.74 -16.84 24.56
CA ILE A 166 -17.77 -17.69 25.27
C ILE A 166 -16.43 -16.96 25.42
N GLY A 167 -16.10 -16.05 24.53
CA GLY A 167 -14.86 -15.29 24.61
C GLY A 167 -14.50 -14.61 23.30
N GLN A 168 -13.28 -14.07 23.28
CA GLN A 168 -12.69 -13.46 22.10
C GLN A 168 -11.54 -14.33 21.62
N GLY A 169 -11.56 -14.71 20.35
CA GLY A 169 -10.41 -15.34 19.72
C GLY A 169 -9.50 -14.27 19.14
N ARG A 170 -8.21 -14.57 19.06
CA ARG A 170 -7.25 -13.80 18.27
C ARG A 170 -6.70 -14.60 17.08
N ARG A 171 -6.55 -13.91 15.95
CA ARG A 171 -5.87 -14.39 14.75
C ARG A 171 -4.81 -13.36 14.36
N ASP A 172 -3.60 -13.81 14.10
CA ASP A 172 -2.52 -12.97 13.58
C ASP A 172 -2.23 -13.35 12.11
N LEU A 173 -2.27 -12.34 11.24
CA LEU A 173 -1.92 -12.44 9.82
C LEU A 173 -0.55 -11.83 9.59
N ASN A 174 0.43 -12.64 9.21
CA ASN A 174 1.77 -12.18 8.89
C ASN A 174 1.90 -12.02 7.38
N LEU A 175 2.17 -10.79 6.94
CA LEU A 175 2.49 -10.47 5.56
C LEU A 175 4.00 -10.39 5.40
N ASP A 176 4.55 -11.26 4.57
CA ASP A 176 5.97 -11.36 4.27
C ASP A 176 6.26 -11.01 2.81
N GLY A 177 7.38 -10.34 2.58
CA GLY A 177 7.95 -10.10 1.25
C GLY A 177 9.24 -10.89 1.06
N CYS A 178 9.46 -11.41 -0.14
CA CYS A 178 10.68 -12.13 -0.50
C CYS A 178 11.65 -11.19 -1.24
N SER A 179 12.90 -11.12 -0.77
CA SER A 179 13.98 -10.39 -1.46
C SER A 179 15.18 -11.31 -1.70
N ARG A 180 15.99 -11.01 -2.72
CA ARG A 180 17.15 -11.84 -3.05
C ARG A 180 18.22 -11.71 -1.98
N ASN A 181 18.83 -12.84 -1.61
CA ASN A 181 19.93 -12.84 -0.67
C ASN A 181 21.19 -12.17 -1.28
N ILE A 182 21.56 -11.00 -0.77
CA ILE A 182 22.73 -10.22 -1.23
C ILE A 182 24.05 -10.90 -0.82
N SER A 183 24.09 -11.74 0.22
CA SER A 183 25.33 -12.46 0.59
C SER A 183 25.70 -13.57 -0.40
N GLN A 184 24.81 -13.88 -1.37
CA GLN A 184 25.04 -14.84 -2.46
C GLN A 184 25.07 -14.15 -3.84
N GLN A 185 25.40 -12.85 -3.89
CA GLN A 185 25.34 -12.01 -5.09
C GLN A 185 26.38 -12.36 -6.18
N LEU A 186 27.29 -13.30 -5.93
CA LEU A 186 28.34 -13.69 -6.88
C LEU A 186 28.16 -15.15 -7.30
N THR A 187 27.48 -15.40 -8.41
CA THR A 187 27.87 -16.54 -9.25
C THR A 187 29.23 -16.22 -9.86
N ALA A 188 30.09 -17.24 -10.01
CA ALA A 188 31.47 -17.11 -10.54
C ALA A 188 31.57 -16.47 -11.94
N SER A 189 30.44 -16.17 -12.60
CA SER A 189 30.36 -15.52 -13.90
C SER A 189 29.93 -14.04 -13.87
N GLY A 190 29.63 -13.44 -12.70
CA GLY A 190 29.23 -12.02 -12.61
C GLY A 190 27.92 -11.65 -13.31
N THR A 191 27.19 -12.63 -13.85
CA THR A 191 25.94 -12.42 -14.58
C THR A 191 24.74 -12.70 -13.67
N ILE A 192 23.96 -11.64 -13.40
CA ILE A 192 22.63 -11.74 -12.80
C ILE A 192 21.76 -12.60 -13.74
N ASP A 193 21.27 -13.75 -13.28
CA ASP A 193 20.26 -14.49 -14.03
C ASP A 193 18.92 -13.74 -13.96
N ILE A 194 18.64 -12.98 -15.03
CA ILE A 194 17.42 -12.18 -15.22
C ILE A 194 16.24 -13.08 -15.61
N ARG A 195 16.50 -14.31 -16.08
CA ARG A 195 15.45 -15.22 -16.60
C ARG A 195 14.58 -15.83 -15.50
N SER A 196 14.89 -15.57 -14.24
CA SER A 196 14.29 -16.24 -13.09
C SER A 196 13.68 -15.29 -12.04
N SER A 197 13.61 -13.99 -12.33
CA SER A 197 12.97 -12.96 -11.47
C SER A 197 11.64 -12.49 -12.03
N TYR A 198 10.62 -12.37 -11.18
CA TYR A 198 9.42 -11.63 -11.54
C TYR A 198 9.78 -10.18 -11.82
N VAL A 199 9.19 -9.64 -12.87
CA VAL A 199 9.19 -8.20 -13.07
C VAL A 199 7.98 -7.62 -12.38
N PHE A 200 8.24 -6.71 -11.43
CA PHE A 200 7.22 -5.97 -10.73
C PHE A 200 6.62 -4.92 -11.66
N GLY A 201 5.33 -5.05 -11.97
CA GLY A 201 4.59 -4.19 -12.89
C GLY A 201 3.82 -3.06 -12.24
N GLY A 202 4.15 -2.73 -10.99
CA GLY A 202 3.35 -1.83 -10.19
C GLY A 202 2.22 -2.51 -9.43
N SER A 203 1.44 -1.68 -8.75
CA SER A 203 0.30 -2.09 -7.94
C SER A 203 -0.78 -1.02 -7.98
N PHE A 204 -2.02 -1.42 -7.80
CA PHE A 204 -3.17 -0.53 -7.74
C PHE A 204 -4.16 -0.98 -6.67
N THR A 205 -5.06 -0.09 -6.28
CA THR A 205 -6.22 -0.42 -5.46
C THR A 205 -7.48 -0.01 -6.21
N THR A 206 -8.65 -0.06 -5.57
CA THR A 206 -9.89 0.49 -6.16
C THR A 206 -9.88 2.02 -6.25
N VAL A 207 -8.98 2.69 -5.51
CA VAL A 207 -8.93 4.16 -5.41
C VAL A 207 -7.59 4.75 -5.85
N LYS A 208 -6.51 3.96 -5.85
CA LYS A 208 -5.18 4.35 -6.32
C LYS A 208 -4.80 3.65 -7.62
N VAL A 209 -4.45 4.43 -8.63
CA VAL A 209 -3.98 3.91 -9.92
C VAL A 209 -2.59 3.29 -9.82
N ASN A 210 -2.27 2.39 -10.75
CA ASN A 210 -0.94 1.86 -10.93
C ASN A 210 -0.02 2.96 -11.49
N PRO A 211 1.10 3.32 -10.84
CA PRO A 211 2.00 4.35 -11.36
C PRO A 211 2.66 3.98 -12.70
N VAL A 212 2.66 2.70 -13.08
CA VAL A 212 3.22 2.23 -14.37
C VAL A 212 2.28 2.48 -15.54
N THR A 213 0.96 2.32 -15.34
CA THR A 213 -0.04 2.49 -16.41
C THR A 213 -0.85 3.77 -16.28
N ASN A 214 -0.74 4.45 -15.14
CA ASN A 214 -1.63 5.52 -14.71
C ASN A 214 -3.12 5.13 -14.76
N ALA A 215 -3.42 3.84 -14.51
CA ALA A 215 -4.77 3.29 -14.54
C ALA A 215 -4.97 2.18 -13.49
N TYR A 216 -6.23 1.77 -13.26
CA TYR A 216 -6.60 0.71 -12.31
C TYR A 216 -6.41 -0.70 -12.91
N ASN A 217 -5.26 -0.96 -13.51
CA ASN A 217 -4.96 -2.21 -14.20
C ASN A 217 -3.47 -2.54 -14.19
N CYS A 218 -3.16 -3.77 -14.63
CA CYS A 218 -1.79 -4.17 -14.90
C CYS A 218 -1.32 -3.67 -16.27
N PRO A 219 -0.01 -3.42 -16.44
CA PRO A 219 0.58 -3.16 -17.75
C PRO A 219 0.27 -4.29 -18.72
N LEU A 220 0.27 -3.97 -20.02
CA LEU A 220 0.01 -4.96 -21.06
C LEU A 220 1.02 -6.11 -20.96
N GLY A 221 0.51 -7.35 -20.95
CA GLY A 221 1.34 -8.56 -20.82
C GLY A 221 1.68 -8.97 -19.38
N LEU A 222 1.23 -8.21 -18.37
CA LEU A 222 1.35 -8.58 -16.96
C LEU A 222 0.01 -9.03 -16.39
N ILE A 223 0.07 -9.86 -15.35
CA ILE A 223 -1.09 -10.42 -14.66
C ILE A 223 -1.22 -9.86 -13.24
N GLN A 224 -2.44 -9.78 -12.72
CA GLN A 224 -2.69 -9.51 -11.31
C GLN A 224 -2.42 -10.78 -10.49
N ALA A 225 -1.21 -10.88 -9.93
CA ALA A 225 -0.77 -12.08 -9.21
C ALA A 225 -1.23 -12.11 -7.73
N TYR A 226 -1.47 -10.95 -7.14
CA TYR A 226 -1.86 -10.82 -5.73
C TYR A 226 -3.03 -9.86 -5.56
N ASP A 227 -3.86 -10.12 -4.55
CA ASP A 227 -4.79 -9.18 -3.93
C ASP A 227 -4.62 -9.30 -2.41
N ILE A 228 -3.94 -8.32 -1.81
CA ILE A 228 -3.60 -8.30 -0.38
C ILE A 228 -4.26 -7.06 0.21
N ASP A 229 -5.34 -7.26 0.95
CA ASP A 229 -6.13 -6.19 1.57
C ASP A 229 -6.56 -5.10 0.55
N GLY A 230 -6.92 -5.53 -0.67
CA GLY A 230 -7.33 -4.64 -1.76
C GLY A 230 -6.16 -4.09 -2.59
N ILE A 231 -4.92 -4.34 -2.19
CA ILE A 231 -3.71 -4.03 -2.96
C ILE A 231 -3.50 -5.11 -4.02
N LYS A 232 -3.75 -4.75 -5.27
CA LYS A 232 -3.57 -5.60 -6.44
C LYS A 232 -2.18 -5.40 -6.99
N VAL A 233 -1.40 -6.48 -7.10
CA VAL A 233 0.01 -6.42 -7.53
C VAL A 233 0.19 -7.13 -8.87
N CYS A 234 0.85 -6.43 -9.79
CA CYS A 234 1.05 -6.88 -11.16
C CYS A 234 2.44 -7.50 -11.34
N LEU A 235 2.50 -8.69 -11.95
CA LEU A 235 3.75 -9.40 -12.22
C LEU A 235 3.81 -9.96 -13.65
N SER A 236 5.02 -10.18 -14.14
CA SER A 236 5.28 -11.10 -15.25
C SER A 236 6.44 -12.04 -14.93
N GLU A 237 6.31 -13.30 -15.37
CA GLU A 237 7.35 -14.34 -15.34
C GLU A 237 8.36 -14.22 -16.48
N ARG A 238 7.97 -13.59 -17.60
CA ARG A 238 8.80 -13.45 -18.81
C ARG A 238 8.57 -12.07 -19.41
N ILE A 239 9.65 -11.30 -19.53
CA ILE A 239 9.63 -10.01 -20.21
C ILE A 239 9.37 -10.27 -21.70
N THR A 240 8.12 -10.15 -22.12
CA THR A 240 7.74 -10.11 -23.55
C THR A 240 7.48 -8.69 -24.03
N SER A 241 7.37 -7.73 -23.10
CA SER A 241 7.19 -6.29 -23.34
C SER A 241 8.54 -5.55 -23.34
N SER A 242 8.59 -4.38 -23.99
CA SER A 242 9.82 -3.57 -24.04
C SER A 242 10.28 -3.23 -22.62
N PRO A 243 11.56 -3.50 -22.26
CA PRO A 243 12.12 -3.21 -20.95
C PRO A 243 11.89 -1.75 -20.51
N ASP A 244 11.89 -0.83 -21.47
CA ASP A 244 11.85 0.63 -21.28
C ASP A 244 10.55 1.14 -20.64
N THR A 245 9.49 0.32 -20.63
CA THR A 245 8.17 0.71 -20.07
C THR A 245 7.93 0.19 -18.66
N LEU A 246 8.74 -0.75 -18.18
CA LEU A 246 8.58 -1.33 -16.84
C LEU A 246 9.56 -0.70 -15.87
N PRO A 247 9.12 -0.39 -14.64
CA PRO A 247 10.02 0.18 -13.66
C PRO A 247 11.03 -0.86 -13.16
N ARG A 248 12.23 -0.41 -12.84
CA ARG A 248 13.16 -1.20 -12.02
C ARG A 248 12.66 -1.22 -10.57
N TYR A 249 12.69 -2.41 -9.97
CA TYR A 249 12.35 -2.62 -8.56
C TYR A 249 13.56 -2.35 -7.65
N GLY A 250 13.34 -1.60 -6.57
CA GLY A 250 14.35 -1.19 -5.59
C GLY A 250 14.02 -1.62 -4.16
N GLY A 251 13.09 -2.54 -3.98
CA GLY A 251 12.64 -2.98 -2.66
C GLY A 251 11.27 -2.46 -2.26
N MET A 252 10.89 -2.80 -1.03
CA MET A 252 9.65 -2.36 -0.40
C MET A 252 9.82 -2.34 1.11
N TYR A 253 8.99 -1.54 1.76
CA TYR A 253 8.96 -1.39 3.21
C TYR A 253 7.53 -1.08 3.65
N SER A 254 7.29 -1.13 4.96
CA SER A 254 6.00 -0.82 5.55
C SER A 254 6.12 0.29 6.59
N CYS A 255 4.98 0.71 7.12
CA CYS A 255 4.89 1.62 8.26
C CYS A 255 5.72 1.16 9.49
N GLU A 256 6.07 -0.13 9.59
CA GLU A 256 6.77 -0.72 10.74
C GLU A 256 8.15 -1.29 10.38
N ARG A 257 8.32 -1.77 9.15
CA ARG A 257 9.48 -2.57 8.74
C ARG A 257 10.29 -1.86 7.68
N ALA A 258 11.61 -1.95 7.80
CA ALA A 258 12.56 -1.33 6.89
C ALA A 258 12.55 -1.97 5.50
N ASN A 259 13.27 -1.34 4.57
CA ASN A 259 13.35 -1.83 3.19
C ASN A 259 14.01 -3.20 3.10
N ILE A 260 13.25 -4.19 2.61
CA ILE A 260 13.65 -5.60 2.56
C ILE A 260 14.79 -5.88 1.57
N ALA A 261 15.12 -4.93 0.71
CA ALA A 261 16.04 -5.13 -0.41
C ALA A 261 17.44 -4.56 -0.22
N THR A 262 17.65 -3.70 0.77
CA THR A 262 18.91 -2.95 0.91
C THR A 262 19.74 -3.41 2.09
N GLY A 263 19.21 -4.32 2.92
CA GLY A 263 19.77 -4.60 4.24
C GLY A 263 19.75 -3.39 5.18
N SER A 264 19.20 -2.24 4.73
CA SER A 264 19.10 -1.03 5.51
C SER A 264 18.03 -1.19 6.59
N HIS A 265 18.27 -0.60 7.75
CA HIS A 265 17.27 -0.48 8.81
C HIS A 265 16.34 0.73 8.60
N THR A 266 16.42 1.42 7.45
CA THR A 266 15.60 2.59 7.12
C THR A 266 14.38 2.23 6.27
N LYS A 267 13.29 2.98 6.47
CA LYS A 267 12.06 2.94 5.65
C LYS A 267 12.20 3.90 4.46
N THR A 268 13.26 3.70 3.68
CA THR A 268 13.60 4.59 2.56
C THR A 268 13.99 3.77 1.35
N CYS A 269 13.86 4.38 0.18
CA CYS A 269 14.36 3.79 -1.05
C CYS A 269 15.89 3.88 -1.15
N PRO A 270 16.53 2.91 -1.83
CA PRO A 270 17.93 3.03 -2.19
C PRO A 270 18.14 4.21 -3.14
N ALA A 271 19.38 4.67 -3.22
CA ALA A 271 19.79 5.73 -4.13
C ALA A 271 19.26 5.49 -5.56
N GLY A 272 18.63 6.52 -6.13
CA GLY A 272 18.09 6.50 -7.49
C GLY A 272 16.75 5.81 -7.68
N TYR A 273 16.08 5.41 -6.60
CA TYR A 273 14.71 4.92 -6.60
C TYR A 273 13.80 5.88 -5.84
N SER A 274 12.56 5.99 -6.32
CA SER A 274 11.51 6.80 -5.71
C SER A 274 10.49 5.93 -5.01
N ALA A 275 9.91 6.43 -3.92
CA ALA A 275 8.91 5.69 -3.15
C ALA A 275 7.50 5.92 -3.71
N TYR A 276 6.77 4.82 -3.88
CA TYR A 276 5.37 4.81 -4.29
C TYR A 276 4.56 4.01 -3.29
N VAL A 277 3.58 4.65 -2.65
CA VAL A 277 2.62 3.94 -1.78
C VAL A 277 1.79 2.97 -2.63
N MET A 278 1.86 1.67 -2.31
CA MET A 278 1.06 0.62 -2.94
C MET A 278 -0.39 0.65 -2.43
N GLY A 279 -0.56 0.92 -1.13
CA GLY A 279 -1.84 0.97 -0.44
C GLY A 279 -1.63 0.79 1.06
N SER A 280 -2.71 0.49 1.79
CA SER A 280 -2.65 0.22 3.23
C SER A 280 -3.03 -1.23 3.52
N VAL A 281 -2.21 -1.88 4.34
CA VAL A 281 -2.54 -3.15 4.98
C VAL A 281 -3.31 -2.83 6.25
N ASN A 282 -4.40 -3.55 6.52
CA ASN A 282 -5.29 -3.32 7.67
C ASN A 282 -5.79 -1.86 7.84
N GLY A 283 -5.81 -1.06 6.77
CA GLY A 283 -6.31 0.33 6.78
C GLY A 283 -5.43 1.37 7.49
N ASN A 284 -4.35 0.98 8.18
CA ASN A 284 -3.49 1.91 8.91
C ASN A 284 -1.99 1.80 8.58
N CYS A 285 -1.53 0.68 8.02
CA CYS A 285 -0.12 0.49 7.71
C CYS A 285 0.14 0.62 6.21
N LEU A 286 0.74 1.73 5.80
CA LEU A 286 1.14 1.91 4.40
C LEU A 286 2.24 0.91 4.01
N LEU A 287 2.06 0.30 2.84
CA LEU A 287 3.09 -0.47 2.16
C LEU A 287 3.60 0.34 0.98
N GLU A 288 4.92 0.52 0.91
CA GLU A 288 5.58 1.35 -0.10
C GLU A 288 6.57 0.51 -0.91
N VAL A 289 6.63 0.79 -2.21
CA VAL A 289 7.56 0.16 -3.15
C VAL A 289 8.50 1.20 -3.74
N CYS A 290 9.76 0.80 -3.91
CA CYS A 290 10.78 1.62 -4.52
C CYS A 290 10.87 1.31 -6.01
N LEU A 291 10.60 2.30 -6.85
CA LEU A 291 10.59 2.15 -8.30
C LEU A 291 11.50 3.21 -8.95
N LYS A 292 12.19 2.79 -10.00
CA LYS A 292 12.87 3.69 -10.92
C LYS A 292 12.26 3.52 -12.31
N PHE A 293 11.70 4.59 -12.82
CA PHE A 293 11.26 4.69 -14.21
C PHE A 293 12.44 5.12 -15.08
N GLU A 294 12.55 4.58 -16.29
CA GLU A 294 13.51 5.10 -17.25
C GLU A 294 13.07 6.48 -17.72
N LYS A 295 14.06 7.35 -17.96
CA LYS A 295 13.78 8.66 -18.55
C LYS A 295 13.37 8.39 -19.99
N LEU A 296 12.15 8.79 -20.36
CA LEU A 296 11.76 8.85 -21.76
C LEU A 296 12.64 9.94 -22.39
N ASP A 297 13.51 9.56 -23.31
CA ASP A 297 14.22 10.53 -24.14
C ASP A 297 13.17 11.23 -25.02
N GLU A 298 12.96 12.53 -24.77
CA GLU A 298 12.17 13.42 -25.63
C GLU A 298 12.95 13.81 -26.89
#